data_AF-A0A9W6FSA5-F1
#
_entry.id   AF-A0A9W6FSA5-F1
#
_cell.length_a   1.000
_cell.length_b   1.000
_cell.length_c   1.000
_cell.angle_alpha   90.00
_cell.angle_beta   90.00
_cell.angle_gamma   90.00
#
_symmetry.space_group_name_H-M   'P 1'
#
loop_
_entity.id
_entity.type
_entity.pdbx_description
1 polymer ?
#
loop_
_entity_poly.entity_id
_entity_poly.type
_entity_poly.pdbx_seq_one_letter_code
_entity_poly.pdbx_strand_id
1 'polypeptide(L)' 'MSEDAKNRIMEFVKTQKKSKLYFNDLCKAVPEIKMMQAKKIINELVNEGKLKYWSSGSTTMYMLPSEGDVEKEEKGMA' A
#
# COMPACT_ATOMS: atom_id res chain seq x y z
N MET A 1 -17.36 4.32 -3.97
CA MET A 1 -17.04 2.99 -3.39
C MET A 1 -15.54 2.73 -3.33
N SER A 2 -14.73 3.06 -4.34
CA SER A 2 -13.27 2.83 -4.28
C SER A 2 -12.49 3.83 -3.41
N GLU A 3 -12.96 5.08 -3.30
CA GLU A 3 -12.29 6.12 -2.49
C GLU A 3 -12.31 5.85 -0.99
N ASP A 4 -13.44 5.36 -0.44
CA ASP A 4 -13.55 5.02 0.98
C ASP A 4 -12.53 3.95 1.40
N ALA A 5 -12.36 2.93 0.55
CA ALA A 5 -11.40 1.86 0.79
C ALA A 5 -9.94 2.34 0.68
N LYS A 6 -9.63 3.21 -0.30
CA LYS A 6 -8.31 3.87 -0.41
C LYS A 6 -7.97 4.65 0.85
N ASN A 7 -8.92 5.47 1.31
CA ASN A 7 -8.74 6.28 2.51
C ASN A 7 -8.55 5.41 3.76
N ARG A 8 -9.38 4.37 3.95
CA ARG A 8 -9.23 3.41 5.06
C ARG A 8 -7.87 2.73 5.08
N ILE A 9 -7.38 2.26 3.92
CA ILE A 9 -6.05 1.66 3.82
C ILE A 9 -4.99 2.68 4.24
N MET A 10 -5.10 3.92 3.77
CA MET A 10 -4.10 4.96 4.04
C MET A 10 -4.11 5.42 5.50
N GLU A 11 -5.28 5.56 6.12
CA GLU A 11 -5.42 5.81 7.56
C GLU A 11 -4.91 4.63 8.39
N PHE A 12 -5.19 3.40 7.96
CA PHE A 12 -4.65 2.21 8.61
C PHE A 12 -3.13 2.22 8.55
N VAL A 13 -2.51 2.51 7.40
CA VAL A 13 -1.04 2.57 7.32
C VAL A 13 -0.47 3.70 8.18
N LYS A 14 -1.12 4.86 8.23
CA LYS A 14 -0.71 6.00 9.08
C LYS A 14 -0.85 5.73 10.58
N THR A 15 -1.87 4.97 10.99
CA THR A 15 -2.08 4.61 12.40
C THR A 15 -1.15 3.49 12.86
N GLN A 16 -0.67 2.66 11.93
CA GLN A 16 0.32 1.65 12.24
C GLN A 16 1.70 2.29 12.49
N LYS A 17 2.30 1.99 13.64
CA LYS A 17 3.68 2.40 13.96
C LYS A 17 4.75 1.72 13.10
N LYS A 18 4.37 0.68 12.35
CA LYS A 18 5.30 -0.10 11.52
C LYS A 18 5.47 0.59 10.18
N SER A 19 6.72 0.82 9.79
CA SER A 19 7.06 1.35 8.47
C SER A 19 6.70 0.38 7.34
N LYS A 20 6.58 -0.93 7.59
CA LYS A 20 6.23 -1.96 6.60
C LYS A 20 5.05 -2.79 7.09
N LEU A 21 4.02 -2.91 6.25
CA LEU A 21 2.82 -3.71 6.49
C LEU A 21 2.68 -4.81 5.46
N TYR A 22 2.17 -5.96 5.88
CA TYR A 22 1.87 -7.04 4.94
C TYR A 22 0.61 -6.74 4.14
N PHE A 23 0.51 -7.31 2.93
CA PHE A 23 -0.73 -7.28 2.15
C PHE A 23 -1.95 -7.71 2.98
N ASN A 24 -1.81 -8.80 3.73
CA ASN A 24 -2.87 -9.32 4.58
C ASN A 24 -3.29 -8.34 5.68
N ASP A 25 -2.38 -7.50 6.18
CA ASP A 25 -2.72 -6.48 7.18
C ASP A 25 -3.47 -5.31 6.54
N LEU A 26 -3.10 -4.90 5.32
CA LEU A 26 -3.87 -3.89 4.58
C LEU A 26 -5.27 -4.39 4.24
N CYS A 27 -5.43 -5.67 3.90
CA CYS A 27 -6.75 -6.27 3.69
C CYS A 27 -7.62 -6.26 4.95
N LYS A 28 -7.03 -6.28 6.16
CA LYS A 28 -7.80 -6.12 7.41
C LYS A 28 -8.37 -4.72 7.60
N ALA A 29 -7.82 -3.70 6.94
CA ALA A 29 -8.38 -2.34 6.96
C ALA A 29 -9.68 -2.23 6.17
N VAL A 30 -9.89 -3.15 5.21
CA VAL A 30 -11.04 -3.18 4.31
C VAL A 30 -11.59 -4.61 4.21
N PRO A 31 -12.07 -5.19 5.33
CA PRO A 31 -12.56 -6.57 5.35
C PRO A 31 -13.88 -6.73 4.59
N GLU A 32 -14.57 -5.61 4.33
CA GLU A 32 -15.83 -5.52 3.59
C GLU A 32 -15.67 -5.74 2.08
N ILE A 33 -14.46 -5.55 1.53
CA ILE A 33 -14.19 -5.77 0.10
C ILE A 33 -13.45 -7.08 -0.11
N LYS A 34 -13.72 -7.73 -1.24
CA LYS A 34 -12.99 -8.94 -1.63
C LYS A 34 -11.49 -8.64 -1.73
N MET A 35 -10.66 -9.59 -1.32
CA MET A 35 -9.20 -9.51 -1.40
C MET A 35 -8.69 -9.10 -2.80
N MET A 36 -9.37 -9.53 -3.87
CA MET A 36 -9.06 -9.14 -5.24
C MET A 36 -9.28 -7.64 -5.52
N GLN A 37 -10.31 -7.04 -4.91
CA GLN A 37 -10.58 -5.60 -4.99
C GLN A 37 -9.55 -4.83 -4.14
N ALA A 38 -9.27 -5.28 -2.92
CA ALA A 38 -8.22 -4.70 -2.08
C ALA A 38 -6.86 -4.69 -2.81
N LYS A 39 -6.50 -5.78 -3.50
CA LYS A 39 -5.29 -5.85 -4.31
C LYS A 39 -5.25 -4.79 -5.41
N LYS A 40 -6.35 -4.60 -6.14
CA LYS A 40 -6.44 -3.56 -7.16
C LYS A 40 -6.23 -2.17 -6.56
N ILE A 41 -6.92 -1.88 -5.46
CA ILE A 41 -6.84 -0.59 -4.76
C ILE A 41 -5.44 -0.32 -4.24
N ILE A 42 -4.79 -1.31 -3.63
CA ILE A 42 -3.44 -1.18 -3.10
C ILE A 42 -2.43 -0.99 -4.24
N ASN A 43 -2.55 -1.75 -5.33
CA ASN A 43 -1.71 -1.53 -6.53
C ASN A 43 -1.93 -0.14 -7.13
N GLU A 44 -3.16 0.37 -7.11
CA GLU A 44 -3.47 1.72 -7.57
C GLU A 44 -2.82 2.77 -6.68
N LEU A 45 -2.85 2.60 -5.35
CA LEU A 45 -2.11 3.46 -4.40
C LEU A 45 -0.60 3.39 -4.60
N VAL A 46 -0.07 2.23 -5.00
CA VAL A 46 1.35 2.10 -5.37
C VAL A 46 1.66 2.84 -6.66
N ASN A 47 0.82 2.70 -7.69
CA ASN A 47 0.96 3.43 -8.95
C ASN A 47 0.81 4.94 -8.77
N GLU A 48 -0.04 5.39 -7.84
CA GLU A 48 -0.19 6.79 -7.45
C GLU A 48 1.00 7.32 -6.63
N GLY A 49 1.98 6.46 -6.28
CA GLY A 49 3.12 6.82 -5.44
C GLY A 49 2.75 7.10 -3.98
N LYS A 50 1.54 6.72 -3.54
CA LYS A 50 1.06 6.87 -2.16
C LYS A 50 1.47 5.73 -1.25
N LEU A 51 1.79 4.58 -1.82
CA LEU A 51 2.37 3.41 -1.14
C LEU A 51 3.57 2.92 -1.95
N LYS A 52 4.53 2.31 -1.27
CA LYS A 52 5.67 1.67 -1.93
C LYS A 52 5.53 0.16 -1.77
N TYR A 53 5.57 -0.55 -2.90
CA TYR A 53 5.52 -2.00 -2.94
C TYR A 53 6.90 -2.57 -2.59
N TRP A 54 6.93 -3.54 -1.67
CA TRP A 54 8.12 -4.26 -1.30
C TRP A 54 7.85 -5.76 -1.35
N SER A 55 8.72 -6.53 -2.01
CA SER A 55 8.64 -8.00 -2.00
C SER A 55 9.84 -8.57 -1.28
N SER A 56 9.62 -9.40 -0.26
CA SER A 56 10.66 -10.17 0.41
C SER A 56 10.42 -11.65 0.15
N GLY A 57 10.85 -12.13 -1.02
CA GLY A 57 10.77 -13.53 -1.42
C GLY A 57 9.33 -14.02 -1.59
N SER A 58 8.81 -14.70 -0.57
CA SER A 58 7.46 -15.28 -0.56
C SER A 58 6.37 -14.32 -0.08
N THR A 59 6.74 -13.12 0.39
CA THR A 59 5.79 -12.21 1.02
C THR A 59 5.85 -10.79 0.47
N THR A 60 4.69 -10.25 0.12
CA THR A 60 4.49 -8.86 -0.27
C THR A 60 4.20 -7.98 0.93
N MET A 61 4.93 -6.88 1.02
CA MET A 61 4.79 -5.81 1.99
C MET A 61 4.56 -4.48 1.28
N TYR A 62 4.00 -3.53 2.01
CA TYR A 62 3.72 -2.17 1.58
C TYR A 62 4.16 -1.22 2.66
N MET A 63 4.70 -0.09 2.26
CA MET A 63 5.14 0.95 3.18
C MET A 63 4.63 2.31 2.74
N LEU A 64 4.48 3.23 3.68
CA LEU A 64 4.30 4.63 3.34
C LEU A 64 5.60 5.15 2.74
N PRO A 65 5.55 5.85 1.59
CA PRO A 65 6.68 6.61 1.12
C PRO A 65 6.99 7.67 2.19
N SER A 66 8.20 7.61 2.74
CA SER A 66 8.70 8.73 3.55
C SER A 66 9.05 9.89 2.61
N GLU A 67 9.01 11.14 3.08
CA GLU A 67 9.30 12.33 2.27
C GLU A 67 10.66 12.30 1.53
N GLY A 68 11.58 11.40 1.90
CA GLY A 68 12.86 11.16 1.21
C GLY A 68 12.92 9.95 0.25
N ASP A 69 11.84 9.17 0.11
CA ASP A 69 11.80 7.97 -0.76
C ASP A 69 11.17 8.25 -2.14
N VAL A 70 10.39 9.34 -2.25
CA VAL A 70 9.71 9.74 -3.50
C VAL A 70 10.72 10.10 -4.60
N GLU A 71 11.93 10.55 -4.23
CA GLU A 71 12.99 10.91 -5.19
C GLU A 71 13.71 9.72 -5.85
N LYS A 72 13.56 8.48 -5.35
CA LYS A 72 14.39 7.36 -5.84
C LYS A 72 13.75 6.42 -6.86
N GLU A 73 12.43 6.47 -7.08
CA GLU A 73 11.76 5.52 -7.99
C GLU A 73 11.39 6.07 -9.37
N GLU A 74 11.67 7.35 -9.69
CA GLU A 74 11.64 7.82 -11.09
C GLU A 74 12.83 7.30 -11.93
N LYS A 75 13.79 6.57 -11.35
CA LYS A 75 14.94 5.98 -12.09
C LYS A 75 14.87 4.47 -12.30
N GLY A 76 13.76 3.82 -11.93
CA GLY A 76 13.65 2.34 -11.95
C GLY A 76 12.75 1.75 -13.05
N MET A 77 11.99 2.56 -13.77
CA MET A 77 11.19 2.11 -14.92
C MET A 77 11.72 2.75 -16.20
N ALA A 78 12.90 2.29 -16.63
CA ALA A 78 13.37 2.36 -18.01
C ALA A 78 13.61 0.93 -18.51
#